data_AF-A0A6B3ESE0-F1
#
_entry.id   AF-A0A6B3ESE0-F1
#
_cell.length_a   1.000
_cell.length_b   1.000
_cell.length_c   1.000
_cell.angle_alpha   90.00
_cell.angle_beta   90.00
_cell.angle_gamma   90.00
#
_symmetry.space_group_name_H-M   'P 1'
#
loop_
_entity.id
_entity.type
_entity.pdbx_description
1 polymer ?
#
loop_
_entity_poly.entity_id
_entity_poly.type
_entity_poly.pdbx_seq_one_letter_code
_entity_poly.pdbx_strand_id
1 'polypeptide(L)'
;AEEAEKQALTERDAGALLLRDAGSPSDTRWTDAREDLPRIIRAGRHIARTRRYIRNFAHEIEPEDLVAYVAREARRGDGWVKLVGDWIDREEG
;
A
#
# COMPACT_ATOMS: atom_id res chain seq x y z
N ALA A 1 3.69 2.12 16.57
CA ALA A 1 2.29 2.44 16.87
C ALA A 1 2.14 3.92 17.15
N GLU A 2 2.91 4.49 18.08
CA GLU A 2 2.87 5.92 18.47
C GLU A 2 2.87 6.90 17.28
N GLU A 3 3.82 6.78 16.35
CA GLU A 3 3.88 7.70 15.19
C GLU A 3 2.65 7.57 14.28
N ALA A 4 2.15 6.35 14.08
CA ALA A 4 0.95 6.12 13.28
C ALA A 4 -0.32 6.66 13.96
N GLU A 5 -0.41 6.58 15.28
CA GLU A 5 -1.51 7.19 16.06
C GLU A 5 -1.49 8.71 15.95
N LYS A 6 -0.31 9.32 16.13
CA LYS A 6 -0.14 10.77 16.02
C LYS A 6 -0.50 11.28 14.62
N GLN A 7 -0.08 10.60 13.57
CA GLN A 7 -0.45 10.92 12.20
C GLN A 7 -1.97 10.82 11.99
N ALA A 8 -2.58 9.71 12.43
CA ALA A 8 -4.03 9.49 12.31
C ALA A 8 -4.86 10.56 13.05
N LEU A 9 -4.42 10.98 14.24
CA LEU A 9 -5.04 12.09 14.97
C LEU A 9 -4.92 13.42 14.21
N THR A 10 -3.73 13.69 13.66
CA THR A 10 -3.48 14.91 12.87
C THR A 10 -4.39 14.97 11.63
N GLU A 11 -4.54 13.85 10.93
CA GLU A 11 -5.39 13.74 9.74
C GLU A 11 -6.87 13.91 10.09
N ARG A 12 -7.33 13.29 11.18
CA ARG A 12 -8.69 13.48 11.70
C ARG A 12 -8.96 14.94 12.05
N ASP A 13 -8.05 15.57 12.78
CA ASP A 13 -8.21 16.96 13.24
C ASP A 13 -8.19 17.94 12.04
N ALA A 14 -7.56 17.56 10.93
CA ALA A 14 -7.63 18.24 9.64
C ALA A 14 -8.92 17.92 8.84
N GLY A 15 -9.79 17.04 9.33
CA GLY A 15 -11.07 16.66 8.73
C GLY A 15 -11.03 15.44 7.80
N ALA A 16 -9.90 14.72 7.71
CA ALA A 16 -9.79 13.50 6.93
C ALA A 16 -10.24 12.29 7.76
N LEU A 17 -11.40 11.72 7.41
CA LEU A 17 -11.99 10.57 8.13
C LEU A 17 -11.83 9.23 7.40
N LEU A 18 -11.35 9.27 6.15
CA LEU A 18 -11.05 8.09 5.35
C LEU A 18 -9.72 8.30 4.64
N LEU A 19 -8.81 7.36 4.85
CA LEU A 19 -7.47 7.38 4.27
C LEU A 19 -7.30 6.16 3.39
N ARG A 20 -6.50 6.32 2.35
CA ARG A 20 -6.12 5.23 1.45
C ARG A 20 -4.61 5.05 1.50
N ASP A 21 -4.17 4.09 2.31
CA ASP A 21 -2.75 3.80 2.56
C ASP A 21 -2.11 3.08 1.37
N ALA A 22 -1.17 3.76 0.73
CA ALA A 22 -0.45 3.29 -0.45
C ALA A 22 0.55 2.15 -0.20
N GLY A 23 0.37 1.32 0.83
CA GLY A 23 1.13 0.11 1.10
C GLY A 23 2.25 0.32 2.12
N SER A 24 1.93 0.99 3.23
CA SER A 24 2.81 1.13 4.38
C SER A 24 3.30 -0.24 4.89
N PRO A 25 4.58 -0.38 5.25
CA PRO A 25 5.10 -1.60 5.85
C PRO A 25 4.70 -1.73 7.33
N SER A 26 4.19 -0.65 7.94
CA SER A 26 3.73 -0.65 9.33
C SER A 26 2.34 -1.29 9.41
N ASP A 27 2.13 -2.19 10.36
CA ASP A 27 0.78 -2.70 10.61
C ASP A 27 -0.06 -1.65 11.33
N THR A 28 -1.06 -1.12 10.61
CA THR A 28 -1.99 -0.11 11.11
C THR A 28 -3.37 -0.70 11.40
N ARG A 29 -3.59 -2.01 11.34
CA ARG A 29 -4.91 -2.63 11.57
C ARG A 29 -5.50 -2.38 12.95
N TRP A 30 -4.65 -2.11 13.94
CA TRP A 30 -5.08 -1.74 15.28
C TRP A 30 -5.98 -0.48 15.29
N THR A 31 -5.84 0.42 14.30
CA THR A 31 -6.68 1.63 14.21
C THR A 31 -8.14 1.30 13.93
N ASP A 32 -8.44 0.15 13.32
CA ASP A 32 -9.80 -0.22 12.96
C ASP A 32 -10.68 -0.49 14.19
N ALA A 33 -10.07 -0.73 15.36
CA ALA A 33 -10.75 -0.88 16.65
C ALA A 33 -10.97 0.45 17.40
N ARG A 34 -10.54 1.58 16.83
CA ARG A 34 -10.62 2.92 17.45
C ARG A 34 -11.56 3.80 16.64
N GLU A 35 -12.74 4.08 17.20
CA GLU A 35 -13.75 4.93 16.56
C GLU A 35 -13.33 6.41 16.44
N ASP A 36 -12.37 6.84 17.27
CA ASP A 36 -11.84 8.19 17.28
C ASP A 36 -10.72 8.41 16.24
N LEU A 37 -10.39 7.43 15.41
CA LEU A 37 -9.37 7.53 14.35
C LEU A 37 -9.99 7.42 12.95
N PRO A 38 -9.35 7.97 11.90
CA PRO A 38 -9.79 7.78 10.52
C PRO A 38 -9.79 6.30 10.14
N ARG A 39 -10.74 5.89 9.29
CA ARG A 39 -10.70 4.55 8.69
C ARG A 39 -9.60 4.52 7.64
N ILE A 40 -8.86 3.43 7.57
CA ILE A 40 -7.77 3.26 6.60
C ILE A 40 -8.11 2.11 5.66
N ILE A 41 -8.10 2.37 4.35
CA ILE A 41 -8.16 1.35 3.29
C ILE A 41 -6.72 1.08 2.85
N ARG A 42 -6.20 -0.12 3.14
CA ARG A 42 -4.80 -0.49 2.98
C ARG A 42 -4.55 -1.23 1.68
N ALA A 43 -3.55 -0.82 0.93
CA ALA A 43 -3.06 -1.64 -0.16
C ALA A 43 -2.41 -2.91 0.39
N GLY A 44 -2.37 -3.97 -0.41
CA GLY A 44 -1.41 -5.04 -0.19
C GLY A 44 0.04 -4.55 -0.33
N ARG A 45 1.00 -5.48 -0.25
CA ARG A 45 2.41 -5.17 -0.52
C ARG A 45 2.55 -4.67 -1.96
N HIS A 46 3.47 -3.74 -2.18
CA HIS A 46 3.71 -3.19 -3.51
C HIS A 46 4.11 -4.29 -4.49
N ILE A 47 3.79 -4.09 -5.76
CA ILE A 47 4.22 -4.94 -6.86
C ILE A 47 5.06 -4.08 -7.79
N ALA A 48 6.28 -4.53 -8.07
CA ALA A 48 7.22 -3.81 -8.91
C ALA A 48 8.05 -4.78 -9.74
N ARG A 49 8.63 -4.27 -10.83
CA ARG A 49 9.57 -5.04 -11.63
C ARG A 49 10.90 -5.20 -10.88
N THR A 50 11.56 -6.32 -11.09
CA THR A 50 12.84 -6.65 -10.44
C THR A 50 13.87 -5.53 -10.58
N ARG A 51 14.41 -5.07 -9.44
CA ARG A 51 15.42 -3.99 -9.32
C ARG A 51 15.01 -2.64 -9.93
N ARG A 52 13.72 -2.38 -10.11
CA ARG A 52 13.23 -1.09 -10.63
C ARG A 52 12.59 -0.18 -9.56
N TYR A 53 12.41 -0.68 -8.33
CA TYR A 53 11.77 0.04 -7.22
C TYR A 53 12.59 0.08 -5.91
N ILE A 54 12.00 0.68 -4.85
CA ILE A 54 12.57 0.76 -3.50
C ILE A 54 12.83 -0.64 -2.96
N ARG A 55 14.07 -0.88 -2.54
CA ARG A 55 14.52 -2.17 -2.00
C ARG A 55 13.65 -2.60 -0.82
N ASN A 56 13.29 -3.89 -0.80
CA ASN A 56 12.51 -4.56 0.24
C ASN A 56 11.05 -4.10 0.39
N PHE A 57 10.58 -3.14 -0.40
CA PHE A 57 9.22 -2.61 -0.28
C PHE A 57 8.20 -3.34 -1.15
N ALA A 58 8.63 -3.89 -2.28
CA ALA A 58 7.78 -4.57 -3.24
C ALA A 58 8.07 -6.07 -3.34
N HIS A 59 7.07 -6.80 -3.80
CA HIS A 59 7.29 -8.03 -4.54
C HIS A 59 7.96 -7.67 -5.87
N GLU A 60 9.20 -8.12 -6.02
CA GLU A 60 9.96 -8.01 -7.25
C GLU A 60 9.65 -9.24 -8.11
N ILE A 61 8.92 -9.03 -9.21
CA ILE A 61 8.43 -10.09 -10.09
C ILE A 61 8.60 -9.71 -11.57
N GLU A 62 8.45 -10.70 -12.44
CA GLU A 62 8.38 -10.53 -13.90
C GLU A 62 6.92 -10.55 -14.41
N PRO A 63 6.64 -10.10 -15.65
CA PRO A 63 5.27 -9.93 -16.16
C PRO A 63 4.38 -11.18 -16.08
N GLU A 64 4.96 -12.37 -16.18
CA GLU A 64 4.23 -13.65 -16.15
C GLU A 64 3.55 -13.89 -14.79
N ASP A 65 4.11 -13.35 -13.71
CA ASP A 65 3.62 -13.50 -12.35
C ASP A 65 2.64 -12.38 -11.93
N LEU A 66 2.51 -11.33 -12.75
CA LEU A 66 1.83 -10.08 -12.39
C LEU A 66 0.39 -10.32 -11.92
N VAL A 67 -0.40 -11.06 -12.70
CA VAL A 67 -1.82 -11.30 -12.40
C VAL A 67 -1.98 -12.07 -11.09
N ALA A 68 -1.13 -13.09 -10.86
CA ALA A 68 -1.19 -13.90 -9.65
C ALA A 68 -0.87 -13.07 -8.40
N TYR A 69 0.15 -12.22 -8.47
CA TYR A 69 0.53 -11.34 -7.37
C TYR A 69 -0.49 -10.23 -7.12
N VAL A 70 -1.03 -9.60 -8.17
CA VAL A 70 -2.12 -8.60 -8.03
C VAL A 70 -3.33 -9.21 -7.32
N ALA A 71 -3.78 -10.40 -7.74
CA ALA A 71 -4.92 -11.06 -7.13
C ALA A 71 -4.66 -11.41 -5.65
N ARG A 72 -3.42 -11.83 -5.33
CA ARG A 72 -3.04 -12.14 -3.94
C ARG A 72 -3.03 -10.89 -3.07
N GLU A 73 -2.41 -9.81 -3.51
CA GLU A 73 -2.29 -8.58 -2.73
C GLU A 73 -3.63 -7.83 -2.63
N ALA A 74 -4.49 -7.89 -3.65
CA ALA A 74 -5.85 -7.34 -3.58
C ALA A 74 -6.69 -8.01 -2.48
N ARG A 75 -6.53 -9.33 -2.27
CA ARG A 75 -7.18 -10.08 -1.18
C ARG A 75 -6.56 -9.83 0.19
N ARG A 76 -5.26 -9.56 0.24
CA ARG A 76 -4.52 -9.32 1.49
C ARG A 76 -4.76 -7.90 2.03
N GLY A 77 -4.84 -6.93 1.13
CA GLY A 77 -5.27 -5.57 1.45
C GLY A 77 -6.79 -5.45 1.51
N ASP A 78 -7.27 -4.21 1.56
CA ASP A 78 -8.69 -3.89 1.63
C ASP A 78 -9.28 -3.71 0.22
N GLY A 79 -8.91 -4.62 -0.71
CA GLY A 79 -9.43 -4.65 -2.08
C GLY A 79 -8.68 -3.83 -3.13
N TRP A 80 -7.47 -3.32 -2.83
CA TRP A 80 -6.67 -2.57 -3.80
C TRP A 80 -5.16 -2.83 -3.68
N VAL A 81 -4.42 -2.48 -4.75
CA VAL A 81 -2.99 -2.80 -4.93
C VAL A 81 -2.22 -1.57 -5.40
N LYS A 82 -0.97 -1.45 -4.94
CA LYS A 82 0.02 -0.50 -5.46
C LYS A 82 0.92 -1.19 -6.50
N LEU A 83 0.63 -0.96 -7.78
CA LEU A 83 1.50 -1.36 -8.89
C LEU A 83 2.42 -0.18 -9.24
N VAL A 84 3.74 -0.38 -9.17
CA VAL A 84 4.74 0.62 -9.57
C VAL A 84 4.80 0.67 -11.08
N GLY A 85 4.80 1.84 -11.72
CA GLY A 85 4.65 1.97 -13.19
C GLY A 85 5.91 1.67 -14.03
N ASP A 86 6.94 1.06 -13.46
CA ASP A 86 8.26 0.84 -14.09
C ASP A 86 8.33 -0.39 -15.03
N TRP A 87 7.16 -0.81 -15.54
CA TRP A 87 6.99 -1.96 -16.43
C TRP A 87 7.22 -1.63 -17.91
N ILE A 88 7.28 -0.34 -18.26
CA ILE A 88 7.50 0.11 -19.64
C ILE A 88 8.95 -0.19 -20.03
N ASP A 89 9.14 -0.72 -21.23
CA ASP A 89 10.47 -0.89 -21.80
C ASP A 89 11.10 0.48 -22.04
N ARG A 90 12.34 0.67 -21.59
CA ARG A 90 13.05 1.93 -21.80
C ARG A 90 13.53 2.10 -23.25
N GLU A 91 13.52 1.05 -24.06
CA GLU A 91 13.81 1.16 -25.49
C GLU A 91 12.63 1.73 -26.29
N GLU A 92 11.42 1.69 -25.73
CA GLU A 92 10.20 2.23 -26.34
C GLU A 92 9.86 3.66 -25.86
N GLY A 93 10.73 4.31 -25.06
CA GLY A 93 10.47 5.58 -24.37
C GLY A 93 11.50 6.68 -24.58
#